data_AF-A0A382FWP6-F1
#
_entry.id   AF-A0A382FWP6-F1
#
_cell.length_a   1.000
_cell.length_b   1.000
_cell.length_c   1.000
_cell.angle_alpha   90.00
_cell.angle_beta   90.00
_cell.angle_gamma   90.00
#
_symmetry.space_group_name_H-M   'P 1'
#
loop_
_entity.id
_entity.type
_entity.pdbx_description
1 polymer ?
#
loop_
_entity_poly.entity_id
_entity_poly.type
_entity_poly.pdbx_seq_one_letter_code
_entity_poly.pdbx_strand_id
1 'polypeptide(L)'
;MLTSAIKKQIRSSFEAAKIQLPNFSNRSSQNKMIAEISKTLSGEYPKSNPILCVEAPTGVGKTMAYLISCLPIAKANKKKLIIACANVALQEQILYKDIVEAKKYSSVEFEYALAKGRSRYVCIRNLINLTEENSNTQALFEDALLWDEPPSQYQIDKLSEMTDNYSSTRWSGEIDDLESPPDFSLWQKVACNRFTCTAKNCEFYNDCAFFKARKKASQADVIIANHDLVLADIINGNNILPEVNDCIFVIDEAHHFSQKALAHFSINASTEFMKTSIRQSQSAIDQISKITNQKTSESHIKKVDEAIGELIEVITNFEYLDDVYLFDMSGVSSDVANLGKNLLSIFNTAFGNFLDQKDNWQD
;
A
#
# COMPACT_ATOMS: atom_id res chain seq x y z
N MET A 1 -15.20 30.11 2.35
CA MET A 1 -14.66 31.43 2.76
C MET A 1 -14.13 31.34 4.19
N LEU A 2 -13.00 32.01 4.47
CA LEU A 2 -12.32 31.92 5.76
C LEU A 2 -13.06 32.77 6.81
N THR A 3 -13.95 32.13 7.57
CA THR A 3 -14.82 32.80 8.54
C THR A 3 -14.04 33.36 9.73
N SER A 4 -14.61 34.35 10.42
CA SER A 4 -14.04 34.90 11.66
C SER A 4 -13.85 33.84 12.75
N ALA A 5 -14.76 32.86 12.82
CA ALA A 5 -14.67 31.72 13.74
C ALA A 5 -13.45 30.83 13.47
N ILE A 6 -13.23 30.44 12.21
CA ILE A 6 -12.07 29.63 11.81
C ILE A 6 -10.77 30.40 12.06
N LYS A 7 -10.71 31.70 11.70
CA LYS A 7 -9.55 32.55 12.00
C LYS A 7 -9.24 32.59 13.49
N LYS A 8 -10.27 32.67 14.34
CA LYS A 8 -10.12 32.65 15.80
C LYS A 8 -9.57 31.31 16.28
N GLN A 9 -10.11 30.18 15.80
CA GLN A 9 -9.60 28.84 16.16
C GLN A 9 -8.13 28.66 15.79
N ILE A 10 -7.74 28.98 14.54
CA ILE A 10 -6.36 28.89 14.08
C ILE A 10 -5.42 29.75 14.94
N ARG A 11 -5.81 31.00 15.21
CA ARG A 11 -5.02 31.91 16.08
C ARG A 11 -4.92 31.40 17.51
N SER A 12 -6.02 30.91 18.08
CA SER A 12 -6.03 30.37 19.44
C SER A 12 -5.12 29.14 19.56
N SER A 13 -5.16 28.24 18.58
CA SER A 13 -4.25 27.07 18.56
C SER A 13 -2.78 27.50 18.47
N PHE A 14 -2.48 28.49 17.62
CA PHE A 14 -1.11 28.99 17.44
C PHE A 14 -0.58 29.71 18.69
N GLU A 15 -1.38 30.58 19.31
CA GLU A 15 -0.99 31.25 20.56
C GLU A 15 -0.84 30.26 21.72
N ALA A 16 -1.68 29.23 21.80
CA ALA A 16 -1.53 28.16 22.80
C ALA A 16 -0.19 27.43 22.62
N ALA A 17 0.16 27.05 21.39
CA ALA A 17 1.45 26.43 21.09
C ALA A 17 2.62 27.36 21.45
N LYS A 18 2.52 28.65 21.11
CA LYS A 18 3.56 29.64 21.41
C LYS A 18 3.81 29.84 22.91
N ILE A 19 2.78 29.75 23.74
CA ILE A 19 2.88 29.96 25.19
C ILE A 19 3.35 28.68 25.90
N GLN A 20 2.85 27.52 25.47
CA GLN A 20 2.97 26.28 26.23
C GLN A 20 4.01 25.31 25.67
N LEU A 21 4.48 25.49 24.44
CA LEU A 21 5.51 24.63 23.87
C LEU A 21 6.91 25.09 24.32
N PRO A 22 7.70 24.21 24.97
CA PRO A 22 9.07 24.54 25.36
C PRO A 22 9.91 24.87 24.12
N ASN A 23 10.73 25.92 24.21
CA ASN A 23 11.63 26.37 23.13
C ASN A 23 10.91 26.73 21.81
N PHE A 24 9.61 27.06 21.86
CA PHE A 24 8.92 27.57 20.68
C PHE A 24 9.52 28.90 20.23
N SER A 25 9.93 28.97 18.97
CA SER A 25 10.32 30.23 18.33
C SER A 25 9.33 30.58 17.24
N ASN A 26 8.77 31.79 17.37
CA ASN A 26 7.84 32.32 16.38
C ASN A 26 8.61 32.68 15.09
N ARG A 27 8.30 31.99 13.99
CA ARG A 27 8.95 32.19 12.69
C ARG A 27 7.98 32.84 11.71
N SER A 28 8.40 33.90 11.04
CA SER A 28 7.59 34.60 10.03
C SER A 28 7.17 33.67 8.88
N SER A 29 8.06 32.76 8.46
CA SER A 29 7.79 31.74 7.44
C SER A 29 6.67 30.78 7.86
N GLN A 30 6.63 30.37 9.12
CA GLN A 30 5.57 29.52 9.66
C GLN A 30 4.21 30.23 9.63
N ASN A 31 4.16 31.49 10.07
CA ASN A 31 2.95 32.31 10.02
C ASN A 31 2.45 32.52 8.58
N LYS A 32 3.37 32.75 7.64
CA LYS A 32 3.06 32.86 6.22
C LYS A 32 2.47 31.56 5.69
N MET A 33 3.06 30.41 6.02
CA MET A 33 2.55 29.09 5.64
C MET A 33 1.13 28.86 6.17
N ILE A 34 0.88 29.11 7.46
CA ILE A 34 -0.45 29.00 8.08
C ILE A 34 -1.47 29.87 7.33
N ALA A 35 -1.10 31.12 7.03
CA ALA A 35 -1.99 32.05 6.32
C ALA A 35 -2.29 31.56 4.89
N GLU A 36 -1.28 31.16 4.13
CA GLU A 36 -1.45 30.73 2.73
C GLU A 36 -2.26 29.42 2.62
N ILE A 37 -2.04 28.46 3.53
CA ILE A 37 -2.86 27.25 3.62
C ILE A 37 -4.32 27.63 3.90
N SER A 38 -4.55 28.51 4.88
CA SER A 38 -5.90 28.90 5.30
C SER A 38 -6.69 29.59 4.19
N LYS A 39 -6.04 30.51 3.46
CA LYS A 39 -6.63 31.23 2.32
C LYS A 39 -6.98 30.28 1.18
N THR A 40 -6.05 29.38 0.83
CA THR A 40 -6.21 28.41 -0.27
C THR A 40 -7.38 27.47 0.00
N LEU A 41 -7.38 26.80 1.15
CA LEU A 41 -8.42 25.83 1.51
C LEU A 41 -9.79 26.48 1.75
N SER A 42 -9.84 27.78 2.00
CA SER A 42 -11.07 28.53 2.20
C SER A 42 -11.65 29.14 0.92
N GLY A 43 -10.96 28.99 -0.22
CA GLY A 43 -11.38 29.53 -1.52
C GLY A 43 -11.25 31.06 -1.61
N GLU A 44 -10.29 31.66 -0.90
CA GLU A 44 -10.06 33.12 -0.93
C GLU A 44 -9.34 33.57 -2.21
N TYR A 45 -8.69 32.63 -2.91
CA TYR A 45 -8.10 32.84 -4.23
C TYR A 45 -9.11 32.46 -5.33
N PRO A 46 -9.82 33.44 -5.95
CA PRO A 46 -10.80 33.14 -6.98
C PRO A 46 -10.10 32.60 -8.24
N LYS A 47 -10.65 31.50 -8.79
CA LYS A 47 -10.17 30.78 -9.99
C LYS A 47 -8.95 29.85 -9.82
N SER A 48 -8.39 29.68 -8.62
CA SER A 48 -7.33 28.69 -8.40
C SER A 48 -7.91 27.32 -8.05
N ASN A 49 -7.31 26.26 -8.60
CA ASN A 49 -7.41 24.91 -8.02
C ASN A 49 -7.02 25.01 -6.53
N PRO A 50 -7.72 24.38 -5.56
CA PRO A 50 -7.37 24.42 -4.13
C PRO A 50 -6.09 23.64 -3.79
N ILE A 51 -5.04 23.80 -4.59
CA ILE A 51 -3.71 23.21 -4.42
C ILE A 51 -2.74 24.33 -4.10
N LEU A 52 -1.96 24.14 -3.03
CA LEU A 52 -0.88 25.03 -2.63
C LEU A 52 0.41 24.21 -2.56
N CYS A 53 1.44 24.65 -3.28
CA CYS A 53 2.79 24.14 -3.14
C CYS A 53 3.57 25.07 -2.22
N VAL A 54 4.06 24.55 -1.09
CA VAL A 54 4.90 25.31 -0.16
C VAL A 54 6.28 24.67 -0.10
N GLU A 55 7.29 25.42 -0.53
CA GLU A 55 8.68 25.11 -0.20
C GLU A 55 9.02 25.75 1.15
N ALA A 56 9.37 24.91 2.13
CA ALA A 56 9.74 25.37 3.46
C ALA A 56 11.01 24.62 3.93
N PRO A 57 12.05 25.37 4.35
CA PRO A 57 13.24 24.76 4.94
C PRO A 57 12.94 23.89 6.16
N THR A 58 13.87 23.00 6.49
CA THR A 58 13.80 22.22 7.73
C THR A 58 13.78 23.13 8.96
N GLY A 59 13.11 22.68 10.02
CA GLY A 59 13.02 23.44 11.28
C GLY A 59 12.06 24.65 11.27
N VAL A 60 11.35 24.93 10.17
CA VAL A 60 10.31 25.99 10.11
C VAL A 60 9.05 25.63 10.92
N GLY A 61 8.89 24.36 11.30
CA GLY A 61 7.69 23.86 11.97
C GLY A 61 6.54 23.58 10.99
N LYS A 62 6.87 22.94 9.85
CA LYS A 62 5.94 22.59 8.75
C LYS A 62 4.74 21.79 9.27
N THR A 63 5.00 20.74 10.04
CA THR A 63 3.96 19.85 10.61
C THR A 63 2.93 20.61 11.44
N MET A 64 3.41 21.41 12.40
CA MET A 64 2.53 22.22 13.23
C MET A 64 1.74 23.25 12.40
N ALA A 65 2.37 23.85 11.38
CA ALA A 65 1.72 24.85 10.53
C ALA A 65 0.53 24.26 9.75
N TYR A 66 0.70 23.10 9.09
CA TYR A 66 -0.41 22.48 8.38
C TYR A 66 -1.45 21.88 9.32
N LEU A 67 -1.06 21.31 10.48
CA LEU A 67 -2.03 20.77 11.43
C LEU A 67 -2.94 21.87 11.99
N ILE A 68 -2.36 22.97 12.49
CA ILE A 68 -3.12 24.08 13.09
C ILE A 68 -4.03 24.78 12.08
N SER A 69 -3.64 24.85 10.81
CA SER A 69 -4.44 25.50 9.76
C SER A 69 -5.48 24.56 9.15
N CYS A 70 -5.11 23.34 8.78
CA CYS A 70 -6.01 22.39 8.12
C CYS A 70 -7.10 21.86 9.04
N LEU A 71 -6.81 21.56 10.32
CA LEU A 71 -7.76 20.91 11.23
C LEU A 71 -9.07 21.70 11.43
N PRO A 72 -9.04 23.00 11.81
CA PRO A 72 -10.27 23.77 11.96
C PRO A 72 -11.06 23.87 10.65
N ILE A 73 -10.37 23.96 9.52
CA ILE A 73 -10.99 24.05 8.18
C ILE A 73 -11.64 22.72 7.79
N ALA A 74 -10.93 21.61 8.00
CA ALA A 74 -11.43 20.26 7.75
C ALA A 74 -12.71 20.01 8.55
N LYS A 75 -12.68 20.28 9.86
CA LYS A 75 -13.84 20.09 10.74
C LYS A 75 -15.02 20.98 10.38
N ALA A 76 -14.78 22.26 10.08
CA ALA A 76 -15.83 23.18 9.65
C ALA A 76 -16.51 22.74 8.34
N ASN A 77 -15.75 22.13 7.43
CA ASN A 77 -16.24 21.62 6.15
C ASN A 77 -16.69 20.16 6.19
N LYS A 78 -16.72 19.51 7.38
CA LYS A 78 -17.01 18.08 7.56
C LYS A 78 -16.12 17.15 6.70
N LYS A 79 -14.86 17.56 6.51
CA LYS A 79 -13.85 16.79 5.79
C LYS A 79 -12.86 16.15 6.76
N LYS A 80 -12.24 15.05 6.33
CA LYS A 80 -11.11 14.42 7.02
C LYS A 80 -9.79 15.00 6.52
N LEU A 81 -8.78 15.02 7.39
CA LEU A 81 -7.42 15.44 7.04
C LEU A 81 -6.56 14.20 6.78
N ILE A 82 -6.04 14.06 5.56
CA ILE A 82 -5.12 12.98 5.19
C ILE A 82 -3.71 13.55 5.14
N ILE A 83 -2.79 12.99 5.92
CA ILE A 83 -1.37 13.37 5.91
C ILE A 83 -0.59 12.22 5.29
N ALA A 84 -0.08 12.43 4.08
CA ALA A 84 0.71 11.46 3.34
C ALA A 84 2.20 11.76 3.52
N CYS A 85 2.96 10.80 4.02
CA CYS A 85 4.39 10.95 4.30
C CYS A 85 5.24 10.13 3.31
N ALA A 86 6.48 10.56 3.08
CA ALA A 86 7.36 9.86 2.15
C ALA A 86 7.85 8.51 2.65
N ASN A 87 8.12 8.35 3.95
CA ASN A 87 8.68 7.11 4.52
C ASN A 87 8.14 6.81 5.94
N VAL A 88 8.43 5.60 6.44
CA VAL A 88 7.94 5.11 7.74
C VAL A 88 8.48 5.94 8.91
N ALA A 89 9.74 6.35 8.88
CA ALA A 89 10.34 7.14 9.96
C ALA A 89 9.67 8.52 10.13
N LEU A 90 9.39 9.23 9.02
CA LEU A 90 8.65 10.49 9.06
C LEU A 90 7.20 10.30 9.53
N GLN A 91 6.58 9.20 9.12
CA GLN A 91 5.25 8.81 9.55
C GLN A 91 5.19 8.59 11.07
N GLU A 92 6.18 7.88 11.64
CA GLU A 92 6.31 7.66 13.08
C GLU A 92 6.60 8.94 13.84
N GLN A 93 7.45 9.82 13.30
CA GLN A 93 7.69 11.14 13.89
C GLN A 93 6.38 11.93 14.01
N ILE A 94 5.56 11.94 12.96
CA ILE A 94 4.27 12.62 12.99
C ILE A 94 3.34 11.95 14.01
N LEU A 95 3.28 10.61 14.02
CA LEU A 95 2.36 9.85 14.87
C LEU A 95 2.66 9.94 16.37
N TYR A 96 3.93 9.82 16.76
CA TYR A 96 4.33 9.72 18.17
C TYR A 96 4.75 11.05 18.78
N LYS A 97 5.11 12.05 17.96
CA LYS A 97 5.57 13.35 18.43
C LYS A 97 4.67 14.48 17.94
N ASP A 98 4.68 14.75 16.64
CA ASP A 98 4.17 16.04 16.15
C ASP A 98 2.64 16.17 16.30
N ILE A 99 1.87 15.09 16.04
CA ILE A 99 0.41 15.12 16.18
C ILE A 99 -0.04 15.10 17.65
N VAL A 100 0.71 14.40 18.52
CA VAL A 100 0.49 14.38 19.96
C VAL A 100 0.70 15.78 20.53
N GLU A 101 1.74 16.45 20.07
CA GLU A 101 2.05 17.84 20.41
C GLU A 101 0.96 18.78 19.88
N ALA A 102 0.56 18.65 18.61
CA ALA A 102 -0.53 19.45 18.04
C ALA A 102 -1.87 19.25 18.77
N LYS A 103 -2.18 18.03 19.24
CA LYS A 103 -3.40 17.72 20.01
C LYS A 103 -3.45 18.49 21.34
N LYS A 104 -2.31 18.77 21.98
CA LYS A 104 -2.23 19.56 23.23
C LYS A 104 -2.60 21.03 23.03
N TYR A 105 -2.30 21.59 21.86
CA TYR A 105 -2.44 23.02 21.60
C TYR A 105 -3.58 23.36 20.65
N SER A 106 -4.19 22.37 20.01
CA SER A 106 -5.33 22.58 19.12
C SER A 106 -6.53 23.10 19.89
N SER A 107 -7.12 24.20 19.43
CA SER A 107 -8.43 24.70 19.89
C SER A 107 -9.61 23.81 19.47
N VAL A 108 -9.34 22.78 18.67
CA VAL A 108 -10.30 21.83 18.15
C VAL A 108 -9.90 20.42 18.59
N GLU A 109 -10.81 19.71 19.24
CA GLU A 109 -10.63 18.29 19.54
C GLU A 109 -10.70 17.46 18.25
N PHE A 110 -9.79 16.49 18.12
CA PHE A 110 -9.76 15.58 16.98
C PHE A 110 -9.18 14.23 17.39
N GLU A 111 -9.64 13.19 16.71
CA GLU A 111 -9.04 11.87 16.76
C GLU A 111 -8.16 11.61 15.54
N TYR A 112 -7.10 10.84 15.74
CA TYR A 112 -6.17 10.49 14.67
C TYR A 112 -5.91 8.99 14.63
N ALA A 113 -5.62 8.49 13.45
CA ALA A 113 -5.30 7.09 13.24
C ALA A 113 -4.25 6.93 12.15
N LEU A 114 -3.51 5.83 12.24
CA LEU A 114 -2.57 5.42 11.23
C LEU A 114 -3.24 4.46 10.24
N ALA A 115 -3.05 4.69 8.95
CA ALA A 115 -3.46 3.77 7.90
C ALA A 115 -2.20 3.16 7.26
N LYS A 116 -2.17 1.82 7.21
CA LYS A 116 -1.10 1.04 6.61
C LYS A 116 -1.65 0.06 5.57
N GLY A 117 -0.77 -0.41 4.69
CA GLY A 117 -1.11 -1.47 3.74
C GLY A 117 -1.52 -2.76 4.45
N ARG A 118 -2.47 -3.49 3.86
CA ARG A 118 -3.03 -4.72 4.43
C ARG A 118 -1.95 -5.77 4.78
N SER A 119 -0.93 -5.89 3.93
CA SER A 119 0.19 -6.83 4.13
C SER A 119 1.08 -6.50 5.34
N ARG A 120 0.89 -5.35 6.00
CA ARG A 120 1.57 -5.01 7.27
C ARG A 120 0.89 -5.64 8.49
N TYR A 121 -0.27 -6.26 8.31
CA TYR A 121 -1.02 -6.89 9.39
C TYR A 121 -1.01 -8.42 9.26
N VAL A 122 -0.92 -9.10 10.40
CA VAL A 122 -1.04 -10.55 10.48
C VAL A 122 -2.48 -11.01 10.22
N CYS A 123 -2.63 -12.13 9.53
CA CYS A 123 -3.87 -12.88 9.38
C CYS A 123 -3.90 -13.96 10.46
N ILE A 124 -4.70 -13.74 11.50
CA ILE A 124 -4.83 -14.66 12.65
C ILE A 124 -5.18 -16.07 12.19
N ARG A 125 -6.07 -16.21 11.21
CA ARG A 125 -6.45 -17.51 10.64
C ARG A 125 -5.23 -18.25 10.07
N ASN A 126 -4.43 -17.56 9.25
CA ASN A 126 -3.25 -18.19 8.65
C ASN A 126 -2.19 -18.50 9.71
N LEU A 127 -2.04 -17.62 10.71
CA LEU A 127 -1.12 -17.81 11.81
C LEU A 127 -1.49 -19.07 12.62
N ILE A 128 -2.74 -19.18 13.05
CA ILE A 128 -3.26 -20.35 13.78
C ILE A 128 -3.14 -21.62 12.95
N ASN A 129 -3.56 -21.61 11.68
CA ASN A 129 -3.47 -22.77 10.80
C ASN A 129 -2.03 -23.29 10.61
N LEU A 130 -1.02 -22.44 10.77
CA LEU A 130 0.40 -22.82 10.65
C LEU A 130 1.03 -23.20 12.00
N THR A 131 0.37 -22.92 13.13
CA THR A 131 0.85 -23.29 14.47
C THR A 131 0.09 -24.45 15.09
N GLU A 132 -1.19 -24.62 14.75
CA GLU A 132 -1.97 -25.77 15.21
C GLU A 132 -1.53 -27.01 14.44
N GLU A 133 -0.97 -27.98 15.15
CA GLU A 133 -0.83 -29.34 14.67
C GLU A 133 -2.24 -29.88 14.42
N ASN A 134 -2.74 -29.77 13.18
CA ASN A 134 -3.92 -30.52 12.74
C ASN A 134 -3.57 -32.03 12.68
N SER A 135 -3.44 -32.58 13.87
CA SER A 135 -3.49 -34.00 14.16
C SER A 135 -4.83 -34.54 13.65
N ASN A 136 -4.77 -35.41 12.64
CA ASN A 136 -5.86 -36.21 12.05
C ASN A 136 -6.63 -35.66 10.84
N THR A 137 -5.94 -35.24 9.78
CA THR A 137 -6.41 -35.63 8.44
C THR A 137 -5.26 -35.72 7.46
N GLN A 138 -5.30 -36.72 6.59
CA GLN A 138 -4.44 -36.89 5.42
C GLN A 138 -4.65 -35.73 4.41
N ALA A 139 -4.33 -34.49 4.78
CA ALA A 139 -4.30 -33.33 3.89
C ALA A 139 -2.95 -33.24 3.16
N LEU A 140 -2.49 -34.39 2.63
CA LEU A 140 -1.25 -34.62 1.87
C LEU A 140 -1.12 -33.77 0.58
N PHE A 141 -2.01 -32.80 0.37
CA PHE A 141 -2.03 -31.86 -0.75
C PHE A 141 -1.84 -30.38 -0.34
N GLU A 142 -1.84 -30.03 0.96
CA GLU A 142 -1.71 -28.62 1.41
C GLU A 142 -0.29 -28.25 1.87
N ASP A 143 0.47 -29.18 2.47
CA ASP A 143 1.80 -28.87 3.03
C ASP A 143 2.87 -28.53 1.98
N ALA A 144 2.83 -29.16 0.80
CA ALA A 144 3.81 -28.92 -0.27
C ALA A 144 3.52 -27.67 -1.12
N LEU A 145 2.31 -27.10 -1.04
CA LEU A 145 1.96 -25.85 -1.74
C LEU A 145 2.25 -24.61 -0.89
N LEU A 146 2.26 -24.78 0.44
CA LEU A 146 2.54 -23.69 1.36
C LEU A 146 4.03 -23.56 1.67
N TRP A 147 4.83 -24.63 1.54
CA TRP A 147 6.24 -24.63 1.87
C TRP A 147 7.06 -25.28 0.76
N ASP A 148 8.07 -24.56 0.23
CA ASP A 148 9.02 -25.12 -0.74
C ASP A 148 9.90 -26.22 -0.10
N GLU A 149 10.18 -26.08 1.20
CA GLU A 149 10.89 -27.03 2.05
C GLU A 149 10.22 -27.08 3.44
N PRO A 150 10.29 -28.21 4.18
CA PRO A 150 9.72 -28.30 5.53
C PRO A 150 10.18 -27.13 6.42
N PRO A 151 9.27 -26.52 7.22
CA PRO A 151 9.63 -25.39 8.04
C PRO A 151 10.69 -25.78 9.07
N SER A 152 11.69 -24.92 9.24
CA SER A 152 12.71 -25.10 10.27
C SER A 152 12.14 -24.89 11.67
N GLN A 153 12.77 -25.49 12.69
CA GLN A 153 12.35 -25.32 14.09
C GLN A 153 12.25 -23.84 14.49
N TYR A 154 13.20 -23.02 14.03
CA TYR A 154 13.17 -21.56 14.27
C TYR A 154 11.90 -20.90 13.73
N GLN A 155 11.42 -21.29 12.54
CA GLN A 155 10.20 -20.74 11.96
C GLN A 155 8.97 -21.15 12.77
N ILE A 156 8.90 -22.42 13.19
CA ILE A 156 7.81 -22.94 14.04
C ILE A 156 7.77 -22.18 15.37
N ASP A 157 8.92 -22.07 16.04
CA ASP A 157 9.04 -21.36 17.32
C ASP A 157 8.62 -19.88 17.17
N LYS A 158 9.00 -19.24 16.06
CA LYS A 158 8.64 -17.85 15.78
C LYS A 158 7.15 -17.66 15.55
N LEU A 159 6.50 -18.56 14.80
CA LEU A 159 5.06 -18.52 14.59
C LEU A 159 4.29 -18.76 15.89
N SER A 160 4.76 -19.68 16.72
CA SER A 160 4.19 -19.95 18.05
C SER A 160 4.30 -18.71 18.96
N GLU A 161 5.48 -18.08 19.02
CA GLU A 161 5.71 -16.83 19.75
C GLU A 161 4.76 -15.71 19.29
N MET A 162 4.57 -15.55 17.97
CA MET A 162 3.65 -14.56 17.41
C MET A 162 2.19 -14.84 17.78
N THR A 163 1.80 -16.12 17.79
CA THR A 163 0.43 -16.56 18.17
C THR A 163 0.15 -16.25 19.62
N ASP A 164 1.09 -16.59 20.51
CA ASP A 164 1.01 -16.30 21.93
C ASP A 164 0.96 -14.79 22.20
N ASN A 165 1.85 -14.02 21.57
CA ASN A 165 1.92 -12.57 21.73
C ASN A 165 0.64 -11.87 21.25
N TYR A 166 0.05 -12.33 20.15
CA TYR A 166 -1.21 -11.80 19.65
C TYR A 166 -2.39 -12.16 20.59
N SER A 167 -2.50 -13.43 20.97
CA SER A 167 -3.58 -13.95 21.83
C SER A 167 -3.55 -13.33 23.23
N SER A 168 -2.35 -13.05 23.75
CA SER A 168 -2.14 -12.36 25.03
C SER A 168 -2.17 -10.82 24.93
N THR A 169 -2.53 -10.25 23.78
CA THR A 169 -2.60 -8.79 23.52
C THR A 169 -1.30 -8.02 23.75
N ARG A 170 -0.15 -8.71 23.75
CA ARG A 170 1.19 -8.09 23.84
C ARG A 170 1.65 -7.49 22.52
N TRP A 171 0.99 -7.87 21.43
CA TRP A 171 1.28 -7.40 20.08
C TRP A 171 0.00 -6.97 19.36
N SER A 172 0.06 -5.87 18.62
CA SER A 172 -1.09 -5.32 17.88
C SER A 172 -1.46 -6.12 16.63
N GLY A 173 -0.56 -6.99 16.15
CA GLY A 173 -0.67 -7.68 14.87
C GLY A 173 0.01 -6.95 13.70
N GLU A 174 0.67 -5.81 13.95
CA GLU A 174 1.44 -5.07 12.95
C GLU A 174 2.90 -5.55 12.89
N ILE A 175 3.42 -5.82 11.69
CA ILE A 175 4.84 -6.22 11.54
C ILE A 175 5.82 -5.18 12.08
N ASP A 176 5.45 -3.90 11.99
CA ASP A 176 6.26 -2.75 12.44
C ASP A 176 6.44 -2.71 13.97
N ASP A 177 5.56 -3.36 14.72
CA ASP A 177 5.61 -3.37 16.19
C ASP A 177 6.54 -4.46 16.74
N LEU A 178 7.09 -5.32 15.87
CA LEU A 178 7.98 -6.41 16.25
C LEU A 178 9.42 -5.91 16.31
N GLU A 179 10.08 -6.03 17.46
CA GLU A 179 11.52 -5.75 17.59
C GLU A 179 12.39 -6.67 16.71
N SER A 180 11.94 -7.92 16.56
CA SER A 180 12.54 -8.92 15.69
C SER A 180 11.45 -9.47 14.75
N PRO A 181 11.21 -8.80 13.60
CA PRO A 181 10.25 -9.27 12.62
C PRO A 181 10.73 -10.57 11.96
N PRO A 182 9.83 -11.48 11.59
CA PRO A 182 10.19 -12.69 10.86
C PRO A 182 10.71 -12.35 9.46
N ASP A 183 11.41 -13.32 8.85
CA ASP A 183 11.82 -13.22 7.45
C ASP A 183 10.62 -12.97 6.53
N PHE A 184 10.87 -12.25 5.43
CA PHE A 184 9.83 -11.86 4.50
C PHE A 184 9.03 -13.05 3.94
N SER A 185 9.70 -14.16 3.63
CA SER A 185 9.06 -15.39 3.14
C SER A 185 8.12 -16.02 4.17
N LEU A 186 8.50 -15.98 5.46
CA LEU A 186 7.66 -16.45 6.56
C LEU A 186 6.47 -15.51 6.78
N TRP A 187 6.73 -14.20 6.82
CA TRP A 187 5.68 -13.19 6.99
C TRP A 187 4.61 -13.28 5.90
N GLN A 188 5.00 -13.47 4.64
CA GLN A 188 4.04 -13.57 3.53
C GLN A 188 3.00 -14.69 3.71
N LYS A 189 3.36 -15.79 4.39
CA LYS A 189 2.44 -16.91 4.65
C LYS A 189 1.35 -16.53 5.66
N VAL A 190 1.71 -15.73 6.66
CA VAL A 190 0.81 -15.29 7.73
C VAL A 190 0.22 -13.90 7.54
N ALA A 191 0.69 -13.10 6.60
CA ALA A 191 0.20 -11.75 6.37
C ALA A 191 -1.22 -11.73 5.80
N CYS A 192 -1.97 -10.68 6.11
CA CYS A 192 -3.26 -10.43 5.49
C CYS A 192 -3.11 -10.19 3.97
N ASN A 193 -3.75 -11.04 3.17
CA ASN A 193 -3.77 -10.94 1.70
C ASN A 193 -5.20 -10.65 1.21
N ARG A 194 -5.35 -9.78 0.20
CA ARG A 194 -6.66 -9.43 -0.37
C ARG A 194 -7.33 -10.61 -1.08
N PHE A 195 -6.54 -11.49 -1.71
CA PHE A 195 -7.05 -12.57 -2.55
C PHE A 195 -7.56 -13.76 -1.73
N THR A 196 -7.03 -13.97 -0.53
CA THR A 196 -7.42 -15.09 0.35
C THR A 196 -8.36 -14.67 1.48
N CYS A 197 -8.57 -13.37 1.70
CA CYS A 197 -9.43 -12.88 2.78
C CYS A 197 -10.91 -12.89 2.37
N THR A 198 -11.72 -13.56 3.20
CA THR A 198 -13.18 -13.62 3.07
C THR A 198 -13.92 -12.50 3.81
N ALA A 199 -13.18 -11.52 4.35
CA ALA A 199 -13.67 -10.35 5.08
C ALA A 199 -14.71 -10.71 6.15
N LYS A 200 -15.98 -10.28 5.98
CA LYS A 200 -17.06 -10.49 6.94
C LYS A 200 -17.41 -11.95 7.18
N ASN A 201 -17.05 -12.85 6.26
CA ASN A 201 -17.27 -14.30 6.39
C ASN A 201 -16.11 -15.01 7.11
N CYS A 202 -15.06 -14.27 7.51
CA CYS A 202 -13.97 -14.82 8.30
C CYS A 202 -14.40 -14.94 9.76
N GLU A 203 -14.20 -16.10 10.38
CA GLU A 203 -14.49 -16.34 11.80
C GLU A 203 -13.73 -15.37 12.74
N PHE A 204 -12.52 -14.96 12.34
CA PHE A 204 -11.68 -14.02 13.08
C PHE A 204 -11.91 -12.54 12.70
N TYR A 205 -12.99 -12.18 12.00
CA TYR A 205 -13.20 -10.80 11.51
C TYR A 205 -13.14 -9.75 12.63
N ASN A 206 -13.80 -10.02 13.76
CA ASN A 206 -13.84 -9.09 14.89
C ASN A 206 -12.47 -8.94 15.56
N ASP A 207 -11.63 -9.98 15.49
CA ASP A 207 -10.31 -9.97 16.09
C ASP A 207 -9.20 -9.55 15.14
N CYS A 208 -9.45 -9.48 13.84
CA CYS A 208 -8.49 -9.14 12.82
C CYS A 208 -7.84 -7.75 13.02
N ALA A 209 -6.52 -7.72 13.20
CA ALA A 209 -5.73 -6.51 13.37
C ALA A 209 -5.98 -5.47 12.26
N PHE A 210 -6.01 -5.92 11.00
CA PHE A 210 -6.27 -5.05 9.85
C PHE A 210 -7.65 -4.38 9.92
N PHE A 211 -8.71 -5.13 10.22
CA PHE A 211 -10.06 -4.55 10.28
C PHE A 211 -10.26 -3.67 11.53
N LYS A 212 -9.60 -4.00 12.65
CA LYS A 212 -9.51 -3.13 13.83
C LYS A 212 -8.86 -1.78 13.47
N ALA A 213 -7.72 -1.80 12.78
CA ALA A 213 -7.04 -0.59 12.32
C ALA A 213 -7.89 0.21 11.30
N ARG A 214 -8.50 -0.46 10.32
CA ARG A 214 -9.40 0.18 9.34
C ARG A 214 -10.60 0.85 9.99
N LYS A 215 -11.18 0.24 11.03
CA LYS A 215 -12.28 0.84 11.81
C LYS A 215 -11.83 2.08 12.58
N LYS A 216 -10.63 2.06 13.17
CA LYS A 216 -10.06 3.25 13.83
C LYS A 216 -9.84 4.38 12.81
N ALA A 217 -9.27 4.07 11.64
CA ALA A 217 -9.07 5.06 10.57
C ALA A 217 -10.38 5.67 10.05
N SER A 218 -11.44 4.86 9.90
CA SER A 218 -12.74 5.38 9.46
C SER A 218 -13.41 6.29 10.48
N GLN A 219 -13.08 6.17 11.77
CA GLN A 219 -13.60 7.02 12.86
C GLN A 219 -12.74 8.26 13.14
N ALA A 220 -11.48 8.29 12.69
CA ALA A 220 -10.56 9.39 12.94
C ALA A 220 -10.85 10.64 12.08
N ASP A 221 -10.56 11.82 12.62
CA ASP A 221 -10.59 13.09 11.87
C ASP A 221 -9.32 13.28 11.04
N VAL A 222 -8.19 12.78 11.54
CA VAL A 222 -6.89 12.80 10.88
C VAL A 222 -6.43 11.38 10.58
N ILE A 223 -6.08 11.11 9.32
CA ILE A 223 -5.52 9.83 8.91
C ILE A 223 -4.09 10.08 8.43
N ILE A 224 -3.14 9.45 9.09
CA ILE A 224 -1.73 9.47 8.69
C ILE A 224 -1.48 8.23 7.82
N ALA A 225 -0.89 8.42 6.66
CA ALA A 225 -0.56 7.38 5.70
C ALA A 225 0.79 7.67 5.05
N ASN A 226 1.35 6.71 4.33
CA ASN A 226 2.46 6.96 3.41
C ASN A 226 1.95 7.29 2.00
N HIS A 227 2.82 7.85 1.15
CA HIS A 227 2.50 8.14 -0.25
C HIS A 227 1.98 6.90 -1.00
N ASP A 228 2.60 5.74 -0.75
CA ASP A 228 2.26 4.50 -1.45
C ASP A 228 0.84 4.04 -1.17
N LEU A 229 0.38 4.14 0.07
CA LEU A 229 -0.98 3.76 0.44
C LEU A 229 -2.00 4.70 -0.18
N VAL A 230 -1.75 6.02 -0.14
CA VAL A 230 -2.65 7.01 -0.74
C VAL A 230 -2.79 6.78 -2.25
N LEU A 231 -1.66 6.60 -2.95
CA LEU A 231 -1.65 6.34 -4.39
C LEU A 231 -2.32 5.02 -4.74
N ALA A 232 -1.96 3.94 -4.04
CA ALA A 232 -2.56 2.63 -4.26
C ALA A 232 -4.08 2.65 -4.02
N ASP A 233 -4.55 3.37 -3.01
CA ASP A 233 -5.97 3.44 -2.70
C ASP A 233 -6.73 4.23 -3.77
N ILE A 234 -6.21 5.37 -4.23
CA ILE A 234 -6.80 6.15 -5.32
C ILE A 234 -6.94 5.30 -6.59
N ILE A 235 -5.91 4.52 -6.95
CA ILE A 235 -5.90 3.68 -8.16
C ILE A 235 -6.90 2.52 -8.04
N ASN A 236 -7.04 1.93 -6.85
CA ASN A 236 -7.92 0.78 -6.61
C ASN A 236 -9.36 1.19 -6.24
N GLY A 237 -9.78 2.43 -6.51
CA GLY A 237 -11.15 2.89 -6.32
C GLY A 237 -11.49 3.36 -4.90
N ASN A 238 -10.49 3.83 -4.14
CA ASN A 238 -10.64 4.53 -2.86
C ASN A 238 -11.44 3.74 -1.81
N ASN A 239 -10.93 2.55 -1.48
CA ASN A 239 -11.61 1.60 -0.61
C ASN A 239 -11.13 1.69 0.84
N ILE A 240 -9.93 2.21 1.09
CA ILE A 240 -9.28 2.23 2.41
C ILE A 240 -9.47 3.59 3.07
N LEU A 241 -9.21 4.66 2.33
CA LEU A 241 -9.37 6.04 2.76
C LEU A 241 -10.79 6.54 2.44
N PRO A 242 -11.22 7.65 3.05
CA PRO A 242 -12.51 8.26 2.74
C PRO A 242 -12.53 8.81 1.32
N GLU A 243 -13.73 9.10 0.81
CA GLU A 243 -13.91 9.71 -0.50
C GLU A 243 -13.02 10.96 -0.68
N VAL A 244 -12.36 11.06 -1.84
CA VAL A 244 -11.41 12.16 -2.12
C VAL A 244 -12.06 13.53 -1.93
N ASN A 245 -13.33 13.65 -2.31
CA ASN A 245 -14.12 14.89 -2.16
C ASN A 245 -14.35 15.27 -0.69
N ASP A 246 -14.37 14.30 0.22
CA ASP A 246 -14.56 14.46 1.66
C ASP A 246 -13.23 14.62 2.42
N CYS A 247 -12.12 14.78 1.69
CA CYS A 247 -10.78 14.87 2.27
C CYS A 247 -10.10 16.21 1.97
N ILE A 248 -9.16 16.58 2.83
CA ILE A 248 -8.09 17.55 2.59
C ILE A 248 -6.78 16.77 2.67
N PHE A 249 -5.97 16.82 1.62
CA PHE A 249 -4.69 16.12 1.56
C PHE A 249 -3.52 17.07 1.88
N VAL A 250 -2.63 16.61 2.75
CA VAL A 250 -1.31 17.19 2.98
C VAL A 250 -0.30 16.14 2.52
N ILE A 251 0.44 16.45 1.46
CA ILE A 251 1.52 15.60 0.96
C ILE A 251 2.84 16.15 1.50
N ASP A 252 3.39 15.51 2.53
CA ASP A 252 4.65 15.93 3.15
C ASP A 252 5.84 15.30 2.44
N GLU A 253 6.93 16.06 2.32
CA GLU A 253 8.07 15.69 1.45
C GLU A 253 7.62 15.31 0.02
N ALA A 254 6.74 16.14 -0.55
CA ALA A 254 6.10 15.94 -1.85
C ALA A 254 7.07 15.79 -3.04
N HIS A 255 8.35 16.12 -2.87
CA HIS A 255 9.39 15.88 -3.88
C HIS A 255 9.58 14.38 -4.19
N HIS A 256 9.21 13.48 -3.26
CA HIS A 256 9.17 12.03 -3.51
C HIS A 256 7.87 11.54 -4.17
N PHE A 257 6.84 12.39 -4.25
CA PHE A 257 5.50 11.96 -4.64
C PHE A 257 5.39 11.63 -6.14
N SER A 258 6.07 12.41 -6.99
CA SER A 258 6.04 12.22 -8.46
C SER A 258 6.57 10.85 -8.88
N GLN A 259 7.76 10.47 -8.39
CA GLN A 259 8.37 9.18 -8.70
C GLN A 259 7.51 8.01 -8.21
N LYS A 260 6.92 8.13 -7.00
CA LYS A 260 6.00 7.11 -6.48
C LYS A 260 4.72 7.02 -7.31
N ALA A 261 4.15 8.15 -7.71
CA ALA A 261 2.98 8.16 -8.58
C ALA A 261 3.28 7.42 -9.88
N LEU A 262 4.37 7.78 -10.58
CA LEU A 262 4.79 7.09 -11.81
C LEU A 262 4.94 5.58 -11.61
N ALA A 263 5.54 5.14 -10.50
CA ALA A 263 5.68 3.72 -10.20
C ALA A 263 4.32 3.03 -9.97
N HIS A 264 3.39 3.63 -9.24
CA HIS A 264 2.07 3.07 -8.99
C HIS A 264 1.16 3.05 -10.23
N PHE A 265 1.33 4.01 -11.13
CA PHE A 265 0.64 4.05 -12.43
C PHE A 265 1.38 3.27 -13.55
N SER A 266 2.48 2.59 -13.22
CA SER A 266 3.21 1.73 -14.15
C SER A 266 2.76 0.27 -14.05
N ILE A 267 2.81 -0.45 -15.17
CA ILE A 267 2.68 -1.91 -15.21
C ILE A 267 4.04 -2.46 -15.63
N ASN A 268 4.59 -3.36 -14.82
CA ASN A 268 5.87 -4.02 -15.09
C ASN A 268 5.63 -5.53 -15.24
N ALA A 269 6.30 -6.15 -16.19
CA ALA A 269 6.34 -7.60 -16.35
C ALA A 269 7.79 -8.05 -16.55
N SER A 270 8.21 -9.07 -15.82
CA SER A 270 9.55 -9.65 -15.96
C SER A 270 9.53 -10.74 -17.03
N THR A 271 10.52 -10.71 -17.92
CA THR A 271 10.75 -11.80 -18.89
C THR A 271 11.01 -13.13 -18.20
N GLU A 272 11.72 -13.11 -17.07
CA GLU A 272 11.97 -14.31 -16.27
C GLU A 272 10.69 -14.82 -15.60
N PHE A 273 9.82 -13.90 -15.14
CA PHE A 273 8.51 -14.29 -14.63
C PHE A 273 7.65 -14.95 -15.72
N MET A 274 7.65 -14.43 -16.95
CA MET A 274 6.93 -15.03 -18.07
C MET A 274 7.44 -16.45 -18.38
N LYS A 275 8.76 -16.63 -18.43
CA LYS A 275 9.39 -17.95 -18.63
C LYS A 275 9.10 -18.93 -17.50
N THR A 276 9.19 -18.47 -16.26
CA THR A 276 8.95 -19.33 -15.09
C THR A 276 7.47 -19.71 -15.00
N SER A 277 6.56 -18.77 -15.27
CA SER A 277 5.11 -19.00 -15.24
C SER A 277 4.68 -20.06 -16.25
N ILE A 278 5.19 -20.02 -17.49
CA ILE A 278 4.84 -21.03 -18.50
C ILE A 278 5.40 -22.41 -18.13
N ARG A 279 6.61 -22.46 -17.56
CA ARG A 279 7.23 -23.72 -17.10
C ARG A 279 6.48 -24.33 -15.91
N GLN A 280 6.13 -23.52 -14.92
CA GLN A 280 5.33 -23.96 -13.77
C GLN A 280 3.94 -24.44 -14.22
N SER A 281 3.30 -23.70 -15.12
CA SER A 281 2.00 -24.10 -15.69
C SER A 281 2.10 -25.43 -16.44
N GLN A 282 3.11 -25.59 -17.30
CA GLN A 282 3.36 -26.85 -18.00
C GLN A 282 3.64 -28.01 -17.03
N SER A 283 4.47 -27.80 -16.01
CA SER A 283 4.77 -28.84 -15.01
C SER A 283 3.51 -29.27 -14.25
N ALA A 284 2.64 -28.33 -13.90
CA ALA A 284 1.39 -28.63 -13.23
C ALA A 284 0.46 -29.44 -14.16
N ILE A 285 0.35 -29.03 -15.43
CA ILE A 285 -0.41 -29.76 -16.46
C ILE A 285 0.12 -31.19 -16.63
N ASP A 286 1.44 -31.36 -16.71
CA ASP A 286 2.06 -32.68 -16.90
C ASP A 286 1.82 -33.59 -15.69
N GLN A 287 1.84 -33.03 -14.47
CA GLN A 287 1.48 -33.77 -13.26
C GLN A 287 0.00 -34.19 -13.27
N ILE A 288 -0.92 -33.29 -13.60
CA ILE A 288 -2.35 -33.58 -13.68
C ILE A 288 -2.62 -34.61 -14.78
N SER A 289 -1.98 -34.49 -15.94
CA SER A 289 -2.12 -35.42 -17.06
C SER A 289 -1.64 -36.83 -16.69
N LYS A 290 -0.57 -36.94 -15.88
CA LYS A 290 -0.11 -38.23 -15.34
C LYS A 290 -1.12 -38.85 -14.39
N ILE A 291 -1.71 -38.06 -13.49
CA ILE A 291 -2.71 -38.54 -12.53
C ILE A 291 -3.99 -38.99 -13.25
N THR A 292 -4.41 -38.23 -14.25
CA THR A 292 -5.63 -38.47 -15.04
C THR A 292 -5.44 -39.45 -16.22
N ASN A 293 -4.23 -40.01 -16.40
CA ASN A 293 -3.86 -40.88 -17.53
C ASN A 293 -4.16 -40.28 -18.93
N GLN A 294 -4.02 -38.95 -19.07
CA GLN A 294 -4.23 -38.24 -20.33
C GLN A 294 -2.93 -38.06 -21.13
N LYS A 295 -3.06 -37.80 -22.43
CA LYS A 295 -1.91 -37.46 -23.28
C LYS A 295 -1.28 -36.13 -22.84
N THR A 296 0.04 -36.08 -22.86
CA THR A 296 0.83 -34.88 -22.55
C THR A 296 0.44 -33.70 -23.45
N SER A 297 0.35 -32.52 -22.84
CA SER A 297 0.02 -31.27 -23.53
C SER A 297 1.14 -30.83 -24.48
N GLU A 298 0.81 -30.06 -25.52
CA GLU A 298 1.81 -29.41 -26.37
C GLU A 298 2.59 -28.38 -25.54
N SER A 299 3.92 -28.52 -25.50
CA SER A 299 4.76 -27.57 -24.77
C SER A 299 4.96 -26.27 -25.54
N HIS A 300 4.64 -25.15 -24.89
CA HIS A 300 4.87 -23.81 -25.43
C HIS A 300 6.19 -23.18 -24.95
N ILE A 301 6.98 -23.88 -24.12
CA ILE A 301 8.18 -23.34 -23.48
C ILE A 301 9.18 -22.81 -24.52
N LYS A 302 9.51 -23.62 -25.54
CA LYS A 302 10.48 -23.23 -26.57
C LYS A 302 10.02 -22.00 -27.38
N LYS A 303 8.73 -21.96 -27.75
CA LYS A 303 8.14 -20.83 -28.48
C LYS A 303 8.21 -19.53 -27.66
N VAL A 304 7.93 -19.63 -26.35
CA VAL A 304 8.04 -18.49 -25.42
C VAL A 304 9.49 -18.04 -25.25
N ASP A 305 10.44 -18.98 -25.09
CA ASP A 305 11.86 -18.65 -24.94
C ASP A 305 12.42 -17.93 -26.18
N GLU A 306 12.06 -18.39 -27.39
CA GLU A 306 12.43 -17.76 -28.66
C GLU A 306 11.83 -16.35 -28.78
N ALA A 307 10.51 -16.21 -28.58
CA ALA A 307 9.83 -14.92 -28.69
C ALA A 307 10.31 -13.88 -27.66
N ILE A 308 10.64 -14.32 -26.43
CA ILE A 308 11.24 -13.45 -25.42
C ILE A 308 12.68 -13.08 -25.80
N GLY A 309 13.44 -14.00 -26.40
CA GLY A 309 14.78 -13.73 -26.90
C GLY A 309 14.79 -12.61 -27.94
N GLU A 310 13.92 -12.71 -28.95
CA GLU A 310 13.74 -11.68 -29.98
C GLU A 310 13.34 -10.32 -29.38
N LEU A 311 12.42 -10.33 -28.40
CA LEU A 311 12.00 -9.11 -27.72
C LEU A 311 13.14 -8.46 -26.94
N ILE A 312 13.95 -9.25 -26.22
CA ILE A 312 15.12 -8.75 -25.48
C ILE A 312 16.14 -8.15 -26.44
N GLU A 313 16.40 -8.79 -27.58
CA GLU A 313 17.35 -8.30 -28.58
C GLU A 313 16.93 -6.91 -29.10
N VAL A 314 15.66 -6.74 -29.47
CA VAL A 314 15.13 -5.45 -29.93
C VAL A 314 15.19 -4.39 -28.84
N ILE A 315 14.77 -4.72 -27.61
CA ILE A 315 14.75 -3.75 -26.50
C ILE A 315 16.17 -3.31 -26.11
N THR A 316 17.14 -4.22 -26.11
CA THR A 316 18.53 -3.93 -25.75
C THR A 316 19.22 -3.02 -26.75
N ASN A 317 18.73 -2.98 -28.00
CA ASN A 317 19.25 -2.12 -29.05
C ASN A 317 18.66 -0.70 -29.03
N PHE A 318 17.70 -0.40 -28.15
CA PHE A 318 17.22 0.98 -28.01
C PHE A 318 18.25 1.85 -27.30
N GLU A 319 18.51 3.03 -27.87
CA GLU A 319 19.23 4.08 -27.17
C GLU A 319 18.38 4.56 -25.99
N TYR A 320 18.96 4.50 -24.80
CA TYR A 320 18.34 5.04 -23.59
C TYR A 320 18.30 6.58 -23.70
N LEU A 321 17.11 7.13 -23.82
CA LEU A 321 16.88 8.58 -23.75
C LEU A 321 16.60 8.94 -22.29
N ASP A 322 17.48 9.76 -21.69
CA ASP A 322 17.36 10.24 -20.31
C ASP A 322 16.21 11.26 -20.10
N ASP A 323 15.51 11.63 -21.18
CA ASP A 323 14.46 12.63 -21.14
C ASP A 323 13.16 12.05 -20.56
N VAL A 324 12.75 12.59 -19.41
CA VAL A 324 11.45 12.29 -18.78
C VAL A 324 10.35 13.00 -19.57
N TYR A 325 9.67 12.27 -20.44
CA TYR A 325 8.50 12.77 -21.16
C TYR A 325 7.28 12.83 -20.22
N LEU A 326 6.72 14.03 -20.02
CA LEU A 326 5.58 14.29 -19.13
C LEU A 326 4.21 13.89 -19.71
N PHE A 327 4.14 13.52 -21.00
CA PHE A 327 2.93 13.14 -21.74
C PHE A 327 3.24 12.10 -22.82
N ASP A 328 2.18 11.50 -23.40
CA ASP A 328 2.19 10.32 -24.29
C ASP A 328 3.50 10.11 -25.07
N MET A 329 4.16 8.98 -24.79
CA MET A 329 5.09 8.42 -25.76
C MET A 329 4.29 7.98 -26.99
N SER A 330 4.18 8.87 -27.97
CA SER A 330 3.90 8.44 -29.33
C SER A 330 5.11 7.64 -29.82
N GLY A 331 5.00 6.31 -29.88
CA GLY A 331 6.01 5.50 -30.57
C GLY A 331 6.58 4.33 -29.78
N VAL A 332 5.73 3.40 -29.31
CA VAL A 332 6.22 2.02 -29.21
C VAL A 332 6.55 1.57 -30.63
N SER A 333 7.82 1.21 -30.90
CA SER A 333 8.23 0.71 -32.22
C SER A 333 7.27 -0.39 -32.69
N SER A 334 6.92 -0.37 -33.97
CA SER A 334 6.11 -1.43 -34.59
C SER A 334 6.68 -2.82 -34.31
N ASP A 335 8.01 -2.93 -34.18
CA ASP A 335 8.68 -4.20 -33.91
C ASP A 335 8.37 -4.71 -32.50
N VAL A 336 8.47 -3.84 -31.49
CA VAL A 336 8.10 -4.18 -30.11
C VAL A 336 6.63 -4.52 -30.01
N ALA A 337 5.77 -3.75 -30.69
CA ALA A 337 4.33 -4.00 -30.70
C ALA A 337 3.99 -5.35 -31.36
N ASN A 338 4.67 -5.72 -32.45
CA ASN A 338 4.46 -6.97 -33.15
C ASN A 338 5.00 -8.17 -32.35
N LEU A 339 6.19 -8.06 -31.77
CA LEU A 339 6.76 -9.09 -30.90
C LEU A 339 5.89 -9.30 -29.65
N GLY A 340 5.41 -8.22 -29.04
CA GLY A 340 4.46 -8.28 -27.93
C GLY A 340 3.15 -8.98 -28.30
N LYS A 341 2.59 -8.72 -29.49
CA LYS A 341 1.40 -9.43 -30.00
C LYS A 341 1.67 -10.93 -30.24
N ASN A 342 2.85 -11.27 -30.78
CA ASN A 342 3.24 -12.67 -30.95
C ASN A 342 3.32 -13.39 -29.60
N LEU A 343 3.99 -12.78 -28.62
CA LEU A 343 4.07 -13.27 -27.24
C LEU A 343 2.68 -13.48 -26.63
N LEU A 344 1.79 -12.49 -26.76
CA LEU A 344 0.41 -12.59 -26.30
C LEU A 344 -0.35 -13.74 -26.98
N SER A 345 -0.15 -13.94 -28.29
CA SER A 345 -0.76 -15.05 -29.03
C SER A 345 -0.29 -16.41 -28.51
N ILE A 346 1.00 -16.57 -28.22
CA ILE A 346 1.56 -17.80 -27.67
C ILE A 346 0.96 -18.08 -26.29
N PHE A 347 0.92 -17.08 -25.40
CA PHE A 347 0.33 -17.22 -24.07
C PHE A 347 -1.18 -17.53 -24.13
N ASN A 348 -1.94 -16.88 -25.00
CA ASN A 348 -3.37 -17.18 -25.19
C ASN A 348 -3.60 -18.60 -25.73
N THR A 349 -2.74 -19.07 -26.64
CA THR A 349 -2.81 -20.45 -27.15
C THR A 349 -2.50 -21.45 -26.04
N ALA A 350 -1.47 -21.20 -25.23
CA ALA A 350 -1.14 -22.04 -24.08
C ALA A 350 -2.29 -22.09 -23.05
N PHE A 351 -2.89 -20.93 -22.77
CA PHE A 351 -4.04 -20.83 -21.87
C PHE A 351 -5.28 -21.53 -22.42
N GLY A 352 -5.56 -21.41 -23.73
CA GLY A 352 -6.64 -22.14 -24.40
C GLY A 352 -6.45 -23.65 -24.30
N ASN A 353 -5.26 -24.16 -24.64
CA ASN A 353 -4.93 -25.58 -24.50
C ASN A 353 -5.10 -26.08 -23.05
N PHE A 354 -4.74 -25.25 -22.06
CA PHE A 354 -4.96 -25.56 -20.66
C PHE A 354 -6.45 -25.69 -20.31
N LEU A 355 -7.28 -24.75 -20.77
CA LEU A 355 -8.73 -24.80 -20.53
C LEU A 355 -9.37 -26.04 -21.18
N ASP A 356 -8.97 -26.36 -22.40
CA ASP A 356 -9.47 -27.55 -23.11
C ASP A 356 -9.10 -28.85 -22.36
N GLN A 357 -7.89 -28.92 -21.79
CA GLN A 357 -7.48 -30.06 -20.96
C GLN A 357 -8.23 -30.10 -19.63
N LYS A 358 -8.42 -28.93 -18.99
CA LYS A 358 -9.17 -28.81 -17.75
C LYS A 358 -10.60 -29.31 -17.88
N ASP A 359 -11.27 -29.02 -18.99
CA ASP A 359 -12.65 -29.50 -19.21
C ASP A 359 -12.72 -31.03 -19.36
N ASN A 360 -11.60 -31.68 -19.70
CA ASN A 360 -11.46 -33.13 -19.73
C ASN A 360 -11.07 -33.73 -18.37
N TRP A 361 -10.74 -32.91 -17.36
CA TRP A 361 -10.50 -33.36 -16.00
C TRP A 361 -11.85 -33.46 -15.26
N GLN A 362 -12.66 -34.46 -15.63
CA GLN A 362 -13.86 -34.84 -14.86
C GLN A 362 -13.59 -36.06 -13.99
N ASP A 363 -13.95 -35.90 -12.71
CA ASP A 363 -13.89 -36.76 -11.51
C ASP A 363 -12.62 -37.61 -11.28
#